data_AF-A0A920J8H9-F1
#
_entry.id   AF-A0A920J8H9-F1
#
_cell.length_a   1.000
_cell.length_b   1.000
_cell.length_c   1.000
_cell.angle_alpha   90.00
_cell.angle_beta   90.00
_cell.angle_gamma   90.00
#
_symmetry.space_group_name_H-M   'P 1'
#
loop_
_entity.id
_entity.type
_entity.pdbx_description
1 polymer ?
#
loop_
_entity_poly.entity_id
_entity_poly.type
_entity_poly.pdbx_seq_one_letter_code
_entity_poly.pdbx_strand_id
1 'polypeptide(L)'
;MAELDDLVFGGWDPISPNVLEAARTAGVLEGDDLSEISSDLESIIPMEAVFDKKWVSRLDGVRVKDIENKWGQAEALIQDIANFKEENDCDRLVMVWCGSTEAF
;
A
#
# COMPACT_ATOMS: atom_id res chain seq x y z
N MET A 1 -3.15 5.90 25.00
CA MET A 1 -3.80 5.81 23.68
C MET A 1 -2.72 6.18 22.68
N ALA A 2 -2.61 5.51 21.53
CA ALA A 2 -1.54 5.80 20.57
C ALA A 2 -1.64 7.24 20.05
N GLU A 3 -0.50 7.91 19.91
CA GLU A 3 -0.33 9.23 19.29
C GLU A 3 0.07 9.07 17.81
N LEU A 4 0.18 10.19 17.07
CA LEU A 4 0.54 10.14 15.65
C LEU A 4 1.97 9.62 15.43
N ASP A 5 2.89 9.99 16.33
CA ASP A 5 4.30 9.59 16.25
C ASP A 5 4.50 8.10 16.57
N ASP A 6 3.47 7.42 17.11
CA ASP A 6 3.47 5.98 17.35
C ASP A 6 3.01 5.17 16.10
N LEU A 7 2.63 5.84 15.01
CA LEU A 7 2.09 5.18 13.82
C LEU A 7 3.17 4.85 12.80
N VAL A 8 3.14 3.61 12.31
CA VAL A 8 3.91 3.17 11.15
C VAL A 8 2.95 2.83 10.02
N PHE A 9 3.26 3.29 8.81
CA PHE A 9 2.42 3.10 7.63
C PHE A 9 3.01 2.03 6.70
N GLY A 10 2.13 1.11 6.29
CA GLY A 10 2.39 0.14 5.24
C GLY A 10 1.11 -0.08 4.44
N GLY A 11 1.22 -0.76 3.30
CA GLY A 11 0.07 -1.06 2.47
C GLY A 11 0.46 -1.76 1.18
N TRP A 12 -0.54 -1.96 0.32
CA TRP A 12 -0.39 -2.59 -0.98
C TRP A 12 -0.79 -1.60 -2.08
N ASP A 13 0.01 -1.50 -3.12
CA ASP A 13 -0.28 -0.67 -4.30
C ASP A 13 0.15 -1.43 -5.57
N PRO A 14 -0.76 -1.68 -6.53
CA PRO A 14 -0.42 -2.38 -7.76
C PRO A 14 0.34 -1.52 -8.78
N ILE A 15 0.53 -0.22 -8.54
CA ILE A 15 1.01 0.78 -9.50
C ILE A 15 2.28 1.43 -8.99
N SER A 16 2.21 2.11 -7.85
CA SER A 16 3.23 3.07 -7.44
C SER A 16 4.44 2.37 -6.82
N PRO A 17 5.69 2.74 -7.15
CA PRO A 17 6.88 2.11 -6.59
C PRO A 17 7.17 2.52 -5.15
N ASN A 18 6.79 3.74 -4.75
CA ASN A 18 6.86 4.25 -3.37
C ASN A 18 5.78 5.34 -3.18
N VAL A 19 5.59 5.80 -1.94
CA VAL A 19 4.55 6.80 -1.63
C VAL A 19 4.87 8.18 -2.20
N LEU A 20 6.14 8.54 -2.37
CA LEU A 20 6.51 9.82 -3.01
C LEU A 20 6.01 9.89 -4.46
N GLU A 21 6.25 8.85 -5.25
CA GLU A 21 5.78 8.77 -6.64
C GLU A 21 4.25 8.71 -6.73
N ALA A 22 3.61 8.05 -5.77
CA ALA A 22 2.14 8.07 -5.64
C ALA A 22 1.64 9.50 -5.36
N ALA A 23 2.27 10.22 -4.43
CA ALA A 23 1.90 11.59 -4.05
C ALA A 23 2.11 12.57 -5.21
N ARG A 24 3.23 12.45 -5.95
CA ARG A 24 3.50 13.23 -7.17
C ARG A 24 2.45 12.99 -8.24
N THR A 25 2.05 11.74 -8.43
CA THR A 25 1.00 11.37 -9.40
C THR A 25 -0.36 11.93 -9.01
N ALA A 26 -0.67 11.93 -7.71
CA ALA A 26 -1.92 12.46 -7.19
C ALA A 26 -2.03 13.99 -7.33
N GLY A 27 -0.91 14.72 -7.26
CA GLY A 27 -0.88 16.18 -7.44
C GLY A 27 -1.69 16.95 -6.38
N VAL A 28 -1.85 16.38 -5.18
CA VAL A 28 -2.59 17.01 -4.08
C VAL A 28 -1.69 17.96 -3.29
N LEU A 29 -0.46 17.51 -3.00
CA LEU A 29 0.60 18.34 -2.42
C LEU A 29 1.61 18.65 -3.53
N GLU A 30 2.12 19.88 -3.57
CA GLU A 30 3.00 20.36 -4.63
C GLU A 30 4.12 21.24 -4.08
N GLY A 31 5.19 21.40 -4.85
CA GLY A 31 6.27 22.34 -4.55
C GLY A 31 6.94 22.07 -3.20
N ASP A 32 7.05 23.13 -2.41
CA ASP A 32 7.80 23.11 -1.14
C ASP A 32 7.16 22.15 -0.11
N ASP A 33 5.83 22.09 -0.04
CA ASP A 33 5.10 21.23 0.90
C ASP A 33 5.43 19.74 0.71
N LEU A 34 5.55 19.28 -0.55
CA LEU A 34 5.94 17.90 -0.85
C LEU A 34 7.44 17.68 -0.65
N SER A 35 8.26 18.71 -0.87
CA SER A 35 9.71 18.62 -0.74
C SER A 35 10.14 18.35 0.70
N GLU A 36 9.46 18.96 1.68
CA GLU A 36 9.78 18.85 3.11
C GLU A 36 9.64 17.41 3.64
N ILE A 37 8.70 16.63 3.08
CA ILE A 37 8.40 15.26 3.51
C ILE A 37 8.89 14.19 2.51
N SER A 38 9.61 14.60 1.47
CA SER A 38 9.93 13.73 0.32
C SER A 38 10.74 12.50 0.69
N SER A 39 11.72 12.63 1.59
CA SER A 39 12.54 11.50 2.06
C SER A 39 11.70 10.45 2.77
N ASP A 40 10.75 10.89 3.60
CA ASP A 40 9.92 10.01 4.40
C ASP A 40 8.95 9.26 3.48
N LEU A 41 8.31 9.96 2.54
CA LEU A 41 7.43 9.34 1.54
C LEU A 41 8.16 8.39 0.59
N GLU A 42 9.40 8.70 0.22
CA GLU A 42 10.20 7.82 -0.65
C GLU A 42 10.61 6.53 0.06
N SER A 43 10.83 6.59 1.38
CA SER A 43 11.19 5.44 2.21
C SER A 43 10.05 4.42 2.36
N ILE A 44 8.79 4.84 2.18
CA ILE A 44 7.63 3.97 2.31
C ILE A 44 7.37 3.30 0.95
N ILE A 45 7.73 2.02 0.87
CA ILE A 45 7.54 1.19 -0.31
C ILE A 45 6.34 0.26 -0.08
N PRO A 46 5.23 0.44 -0.82
CA PRO A 46 4.09 -0.48 -0.72
C PRO A 46 4.49 -1.90 -1.10
N MET A 47 3.84 -2.90 -0.50
CA MET A 47 3.94 -4.29 -0.90
C MET A 47 3.21 -4.54 -2.23
N GLU A 48 3.58 -5.60 -2.95
CA GLU A 48 2.86 -6.01 -4.16
C GLU A 48 1.42 -6.43 -3.83
N ALA A 49 0.45 -5.94 -4.59
CA ALA A 49 -0.95 -6.15 -4.31
C ALA A 49 -1.48 -7.49 -4.86
N VAL A 50 -2.58 -7.96 -4.29
CA VAL A 50 -3.50 -8.85 -5.00
C VAL A 50 -4.38 -7.96 -5.87
N PHE A 51 -4.33 -8.16 -7.19
CA PHE A 51 -5.03 -7.32 -8.15
C PHE A 51 -5.64 -8.15 -9.28
N ASP A 52 -6.89 -7.86 -9.61
CA ASP A 52 -7.63 -8.60 -10.63
C ASP A 52 -8.43 -7.61 -11.50
N LYS A 53 -8.02 -7.51 -12.76
CA LYS A 53 -8.61 -6.60 -13.75
C LYS A 53 -10.10 -6.85 -14.00
N LYS A 54 -10.62 -8.03 -13.64
CA LYS A 54 -12.05 -8.30 -13.72
C LYS A 54 -12.84 -7.30 -12.87
N TRP A 55 -12.30 -6.93 -11.70
CA TRP A 55 -12.95 -6.03 -10.76
C TRP A 55 -12.59 -4.57 -11.02
N VAL A 56 -11.39 -4.31 -11.56
CA VAL A 56 -10.91 -2.96 -11.87
C VAL A 56 -10.31 -2.90 -13.28
N SER A 57 -11.17 -2.68 -14.28
CA SER A 57 -10.82 -2.84 -15.69
C SER A 57 -9.96 -1.73 -16.30
N ARG A 58 -9.87 -0.57 -15.63
CA ARG A 58 -9.17 0.63 -16.13
C ARG A 58 -7.73 0.75 -15.66
N LEU A 59 -7.26 -0.16 -14.82
CA LEU A 59 -5.93 -0.10 -14.24
C LEU A 59 -5.09 -1.30 -14.68
N ASP A 60 -3.82 -1.03 -14.96
CA ASP A 60 -2.79 -2.00 -15.23
C ASP A 60 -1.91 -2.12 -13.99
N GLY A 61 -2.03 -3.23 -13.27
CA GLY A 61 -1.16 -3.52 -12.13
C GLY A 61 0.18 -4.08 -12.61
N VAL A 62 1.28 -3.39 -12.27
CA VAL A 62 2.66 -3.82 -12.56
C VAL A 62 3.36 -4.37 -11.31
N ARG A 63 2.79 -4.12 -10.12
CA ARG A 63 3.27 -4.61 -8.82
C ARG A 63 2.25 -5.56 -8.19
N VAL A 64 2.05 -6.71 -8.85
CA VAL A 64 0.99 -7.67 -8.50
C VAL A 64 1.61 -9.01 -8.15
N LYS A 65 1.15 -9.60 -7.04
CA LYS A 65 1.59 -10.94 -6.63
C LYS A 65 1.19 -11.97 -7.70
N ASP A 66 2.17 -12.74 -8.18
CA ASP A 66 1.95 -13.81 -9.15
C ASP A 66 1.44 -15.09 -8.47
N ILE A 67 0.15 -15.10 -8.11
CA ILE A 67 -0.52 -16.22 -7.44
C ILE A 67 -1.88 -16.47 -8.09
N GLU A 68 -2.07 -17.66 -8.66
CA GLU A 68 -3.25 -17.97 -9.47
C GLU A 68 -4.54 -18.13 -8.67
N ASN A 69 -4.49 -18.77 -7.50
CA ASN A 69 -5.68 -19.17 -6.75
C ASN A 69 -5.98 -18.22 -5.58
N LYS A 70 -7.27 -18.00 -5.31
CA LYS A 70 -7.72 -17.05 -4.28
C LYS A 70 -7.28 -17.42 -2.85
N TRP A 71 -7.12 -18.71 -2.57
CA TRP A 71 -6.63 -19.15 -1.26
C TRP A 71 -5.18 -18.73 -1.05
N GLY A 72 -4.29 -18.99 -2.01
CA GLY A 72 -2.90 -18.55 -1.96
C GLY A 72 -2.77 -17.03 -1.93
N GLN A 73 -3.63 -16.30 -2.65
CA GLN A 73 -3.68 -14.83 -2.57
C GLN A 73 -4.02 -14.37 -1.15
N ALA A 74 -4.99 -14.99 -0.49
CA ALA A 74 -5.34 -14.67 0.89
C ALA A 74 -4.23 -15.02 1.88
N GLU A 75 -3.59 -16.19 1.74
CA GLU A 75 -2.45 -16.60 2.57
C GLU A 75 -1.28 -15.63 2.43
N ALA A 76 -0.99 -15.16 1.21
CA ALA A 76 0.07 -14.18 0.97
C ALA A 76 -0.22 -12.84 1.67
N LEU A 77 -1.46 -12.36 1.64
CA LEU A 77 -1.85 -11.14 2.36
C LEU A 77 -1.78 -11.33 3.88
N ILE A 78 -2.19 -12.49 4.40
CA ILE A 78 -2.07 -12.83 5.82
C ILE A 78 -0.60 -12.82 6.26
N GLN A 79 0.29 -13.39 5.44
CA GLN A 79 1.72 -13.40 5.71
C GLN A 79 2.31 -11.99 5.67
N ASP A 80 1.94 -11.16 4.68
CA ASP A 80 2.36 -9.76 4.61
C ASP A 80 1.98 -8.99 5.88
N ILE A 81 0.74 -9.18 6.37
CA ILE A 81 0.24 -8.54 7.61
C ILE A 81 1.06 -9.01 8.82
N ALA A 82 1.36 -10.31 8.91
CA ALA A 82 2.14 -10.87 10.01
C ALA A 82 3.58 -10.35 10.00
N ASN A 83 4.23 -10.35 8.84
CA ASN A 83 5.58 -9.83 8.64
C ASN A 83 5.65 -8.35 8.99
N PHE A 84 4.73 -7.53 8.46
CA PHE A 84 4.69 -6.09 8.76
C PHE A 84 4.59 -5.83 10.27
N LYS A 85 3.78 -6.61 10.98
CA LYS A 85 3.64 -6.51 12.44
C LYS A 85 4.96 -6.80 13.16
N GLU A 86 5.63 -7.89 12.78
CA GLU A 86 6.87 -8.34 13.40
C GLU A 86 8.03 -7.39 13.09
N GLU A 87 8.20 -7.00 11.83
CA GLU A 87 9.28 -6.14 11.35
C GLU A 87 9.22 -4.72 11.93
N ASN A 88 8.01 -4.23 12.26
CA ASN A 88 7.79 -2.88 12.81
C ASN A 88 7.40 -2.89 14.29
N ASP A 89 7.55 -4.03 14.99
CA ASP A 89 7.26 -4.20 16.42
C ASP A 89 5.89 -3.63 16.86
N CYS A 90 4.86 -3.87 16.04
CA CYS A 90 3.54 -3.27 16.24
C CYS A 90 2.69 -4.12 17.20
N ASP A 91 2.16 -3.52 18.27
CA ASP A 91 1.19 -4.20 19.15
C ASP A 91 -0.16 -4.46 18.47
N ARG A 92 -0.60 -3.53 17.62
CA ARG A 92 -1.92 -3.51 16.99
C ARG A 92 -1.84 -3.04 15.55
N LEU A 93 -2.62 -3.69 14.68
CA LEU A 93 -2.77 -3.31 13.28
C LEU A 93 -4.22 -2.87 13.01
N VAL A 94 -4.37 -1.90 12.12
CA VAL A 94 -5.65 -1.48 11.55
C VAL A 94 -5.48 -1.43 10.05
N MET A 95 -6.42 -2.03 9.32
CA MET A 95 -6.41 -2.04 7.86
C MET A 95 -7.60 -1.22 7.35
N VAL A 96 -7.34 -0.35 6.37
CA VAL A 96 -8.35 0.48 5.72
C VAL A 96 -8.27 0.25 4.21
N TRP A 97 -9.41 -0.03 3.58
CA TRP A 97 -9.47 -0.15 2.13
C TRP A 97 -9.61 1.22 1.48
N CYS A 98 -8.53 1.70 0.88
CA CYS A 98 -8.50 2.91 0.05
C CYS A 98 -8.18 2.58 -1.43
N GLY A 99 -8.46 1.34 -1.85
CA GLY A 99 -8.29 0.89 -3.23
C GLY A 99 -9.35 1.48 -4.17
N SER A 100 -9.14 1.27 -5.48
CA SER A 100 -10.12 1.64 -6.49
C SER A 100 -11.47 0.95 -6.25
N THR A 101 -12.57 1.60 -6.62
CA THR A 101 -13.90 1.00 -6.57
C THR A 101 -13.96 -0.22 -7.50
N GLU A 102 -14.32 -1.36 -6.94
CA GLU A 102 -14.49 -2.61 -7.68
C GLU A 102 -15.89 -2.72 -8.29
N ALA A 103 -15.99 -3.40 -9.43
CA ALA A 103 -17.28 -3.74 -10.04
C ALA A 103 -18.12 -4.66 -9.13
N PHE A 104 -19.45 -4.56 -9.22
CA PHE A 104 -20.41 -5.39 -8.48
C PHE A 104 -20.93 -6.56 -9.31
#